data_AF-A0A9Q9YEZ6-F1
#
_entry.id   AF-A0A9Q9YEZ6-F1
#
_cell.length_a   1.000
_cell.length_b   1.000
_cell.length_c   1.000
_cell.angle_alpha   90.00
_cell.angle_beta   90.00
_cell.angle_gamma   90.00
#
_symmetry.space_group_name_H-M   'P 1'
#
loop_
_entity.id
_entity.type
_entity.pdbx_description
1 polymer ?
#
loop_
_entity_poly.entity_id
_entity_poly.type
_entity_poly.pdbx_seq_one_letter_code
_entity_poly.pdbx_strand_id
1 'polypeptide(L)'
;MQSDNLSDDVEANPDRVDLFYQQGKVACVMFTVLLLLSFLVIGIVTGLNFKNNSQENQTRGLLSDDITPIPFQYKGLCSDGWVLYKNTCYLIVNVYGTWELSKSLCHDHGAHLMVVNSEEELEFISRVVQKSPDYWIGLKRDKMGQWSWVNGDNYHSTPHFWDENKPAHWDTESCIYLKGSDTVHRKLMHDADCHSERYHICEQKLEKGTW
;
A
#
# COMPACT_ATOMS: atom_id res chain seq x y z
N MET A 1 -42.84 12.29 -84.41
CA MET A 1 -41.68 12.10 -85.29
C MET A 1 -40.71 11.24 -84.53
N GLN A 2 -40.53 10.02 -85.01
CA GLN A 2 -39.78 8.95 -84.37
C GLN A 2 -38.51 8.74 -85.19
N SER A 3 -37.37 8.61 -84.51
CA SER A 3 -36.15 7.94 -84.99
C SER A 3 -35.07 8.22 -83.93
N ASP A 4 -34.76 7.31 -83.02
CA ASP A 4 -34.03 6.04 -83.18
C ASP A 4 -32.53 6.20 -82.85
N ASN A 5 -32.15 5.47 -81.80
CA ASN A 5 -30.93 4.69 -81.59
C ASN A 5 -29.57 5.30 -81.94
N LEU A 6 -28.70 5.41 -80.91
CA LEU A 6 -27.44 4.64 -80.87
C LEU A 6 -26.81 4.73 -79.47
N SER A 7 -26.70 3.60 -78.77
CA SER A 7 -25.58 3.38 -77.83
C SER A 7 -25.50 1.90 -77.47
N ASP A 8 -24.71 1.20 -78.27
CA ASP A 8 -23.94 -0.01 -78.01
C ASP A 8 -23.99 -0.55 -76.57
N ASP A 9 -24.78 -1.60 -76.36
CA ASP A 9 -24.65 -2.47 -75.19
C ASP A 9 -23.37 -3.30 -75.34
N VAL A 10 -22.29 -2.86 -74.67
CA VAL A 10 -21.18 -3.75 -74.32
C VAL A 10 -21.72 -4.72 -73.28
N GLU A 11 -22.26 -5.85 -73.75
CA GLU A 11 -22.78 -6.90 -72.91
C GLU A 11 -21.63 -7.48 -72.06
N ALA A 12 -21.62 -7.12 -70.78
CA ALA A 12 -20.64 -7.63 -69.83
C ALA A 12 -20.86 -9.14 -69.68
N ASN A 13 -19.88 -9.94 -70.08
CA ASN A 13 -19.94 -11.41 -70.00
C ASN A 13 -20.23 -11.84 -68.54
N PRO A 14 -21.41 -12.42 -68.25
CA PRO A 14 -21.84 -12.76 -66.90
C PRO A 14 -20.90 -13.80 -66.24
N ASP A 15 -20.35 -14.73 -67.01
CA ASP A 15 -19.41 -15.73 -66.52
C ASP A 15 -18.11 -15.08 -66.01
N ARG A 16 -17.70 -13.95 -66.62
CA ARG A 16 -16.52 -13.19 -66.21
C ARG A 16 -16.81 -12.38 -64.93
N VAL A 17 -18.00 -11.82 -64.79
CA VAL A 17 -18.44 -11.10 -63.58
C VAL A 17 -18.54 -12.04 -62.38
N ASP A 18 -19.07 -13.25 -62.59
CA ASP A 18 -19.13 -14.29 -61.55
C ASP A 18 -17.74 -14.77 -61.14
N LEU A 19 -16.80 -14.93 -62.09
CA LEU A 19 -15.41 -15.29 -61.75
C LEU A 19 -14.74 -14.20 -60.89
N PHE A 20 -14.94 -12.92 -61.22
CA PHE A 20 -14.40 -11.80 -60.44
C PHE A 20 -15.10 -11.64 -59.08
N TYR A 21 -16.40 -11.89 -59.01
CA TYR A 21 -17.17 -11.84 -57.77
C TYR A 21 -16.82 -13.01 -56.84
N GLN A 22 -16.63 -14.22 -57.38
CA GLN A 22 -16.15 -15.38 -56.64
C GLN A 22 -14.68 -15.21 -56.20
N GLN A 23 -13.82 -14.70 -57.08
CA GLN A 23 -12.44 -14.34 -56.69
C GLN A 23 -12.41 -13.25 -55.63
N GLY A 24 -13.29 -12.24 -55.71
CA GLY A 24 -13.44 -11.19 -54.71
C GLY A 24 -13.96 -11.72 -53.37
N LYS A 25 -14.91 -12.66 -53.39
CA LYS A 25 -15.39 -13.36 -52.19
C LYS A 25 -14.30 -14.21 -51.56
N VAL A 26 -13.58 -14.99 -52.35
CA VAL A 26 -12.46 -15.81 -51.86
C VAL A 26 -11.37 -14.90 -51.30
N ALA A 27 -11.03 -13.80 -51.98
CA ALA A 27 -10.07 -12.82 -51.46
C ALA A 27 -10.54 -12.17 -50.15
N CYS A 28 -11.85 -11.87 -50.01
CA CYS A 28 -12.42 -11.32 -48.79
C CYS A 28 -12.43 -12.36 -47.65
N VAL A 29 -12.79 -13.61 -47.92
CA VAL A 29 -12.72 -14.71 -46.96
C VAL A 29 -11.27 -14.96 -46.55
N MET A 30 -10.33 -14.97 -47.50
CA MET A 30 -8.91 -15.11 -47.19
C MET A 30 -8.39 -13.92 -46.37
N PHE A 31 -8.79 -12.69 -46.68
CA PHE A 31 -8.38 -11.51 -45.92
C PHE A 31 -8.96 -11.51 -44.50
N THR A 32 -10.23 -11.87 -44.34
CA THR A 32 -10.85 -12.00 -43.01
C THR A 32 -10.24 -13.13 -42.20
N VAL A 33 -9.93 -14.27 -42.83
CA VAL A 33 -9.19 -15.37 -42.18
C VAL A 33 -7.79 -14.91 -41.77
N LEU A 34 -7.07 -14.17 -42.61
CA LEU A 34 -5.75 -13.64 -42.28
C LEU A 34 -5.80 -12.61 -41.13
N LEU A 35 -6.82 -11.77 -41.07
CA LEU A 35 -7.04 -10.85 -39.95
C LEU A 35 -7.37 -11.62 -38.66
N LEU A 36 -8.24 -12.63 -38.71
CA LEU A 36 -8.55 -13.44 -37.53
C LEU A 36 -7.32 -14.20 -37.02
N LEU A 37 -6.53 -14.77 -37.92
CA LEU A 37 -5.28 -15.44 -37.57
C LEU A 37 -4.25 -14.47 -36.98
N SER A 38 -4.16 -13.23 -37.51
CA SER A 38 -3.24 -12.22 -36.94
C SER A 38 -3.66 -11.78 -35.55
N PHE A 39 -4.95 -11.57 -35.28
CA PHE A 39 -5.46 -11.25 -33.95
C PHE A 39 -5.22 -12.39 -32.94
N LEU A 40 -5.41 -13.66 -33.35
CA LEU A 40 -5.11 -14.82 -32.51
C LEU A 40 -3.61 -14.89 -32.17
N VAL A 41 -2.73 -14.69 -33.15
CA VAL A 41 -1.27 -14.68 -32.92
C VAL A 41 -0.87 -13.51 -32.01
N ILE A 42 -1.43 -12.31 -32.22
CA ILE A 42 -1.16 -11.15 -31.34
C ILE A 42 -1.64 -11.43 -29.91
N GLY A 43 -2.83 -12.00 -29.72
CA GLY A 43 -3.36 -12.35 -28.39
C GLY A 43 -2.52 -13.42 -27.67
N ILE A 44 -2.01 -14.42 -28.40
CA ILE A 44 -1.09 -15.43 -27.85
C ILE A 44 0.24 -14.76 -27.47
N VAL A 45 0.82 -13.94 -28.35
CA VAL A 45 2.10 -13.25 -28.09
C VAL A 45 1.96 -12.28 -26.92
N THR A 46 0.90 -11.49 -26.83
CA THR A 46 0.67 -10.58 -25.69
C THR A 46 0.38 -11.34 -24.41
N GLY A 47 -0.38 -12.44 -24.46
CA GLY A 47 -0.63 -13.31 -23.30
C GLY A 47 0.64 -14.00 -22.79
N LEU A 48 1.52 -14.46 -23.69
CA LEU A 48 2.83 -15.02 -23.32
C LEU A 48 3.75 -13.94 -22.72
N ASN A 49 3.78 -12.73 -23.29
CA ASN A 49 4.52 -11.60 -22.72
C ASN A 49 3.92 -11.15 -21.36
N PHE A 50 2.60 -11.19 -21.20
CA PHE A 50 1.91 -10.84 -19.95
C PHE A 50 2.21 -11.85 -18.83
N LYS A 51 2.26 -13.15 -19.17
CA LYS A 51 2.65 -14.19 -18.21
C LYS A 51 4.13 -14.06 -17.80
N ASN A 52 5.01 -13.73 -18.74
CA ASN A 52 6.43 -13.47 -18.47
C ASN A 52 6.67 -12.23 -17.60
N ASN A 53 5.75 -11.24 -17.58
CA ASN A 53 5.89 -10.04 -16.75
C ASN A 53 5.22 -10.17 -15.36
N SER A 54 4.71 -11.34 -14.98
CA SER A 54 4.05 -11.54 -13.67
C SER A 54 4.78 -12.47 -12.69
N GLN A 55 5.88 -13.15 -13.06
CA GLN A 55 6.55 -14.10 -12.15
C GLN A 55 8.07 -14.24 -12.30
N GLU A 56 8.83 -13.17 -12.57
CA GLU A 56 10.31 -13.26 -12.42
C GLU A 56 11.02 -12.15 -11.64
N ASN A 57 10.29 -11.21 -11.02
CA ASN A 57 10.89 -10.20 -10.14
C ASN A 57 10.22 -10.11 -8.76
N GLN A 58 10.17 -11.21 -7.97
CA GLN A 58 10.24 -11.12 -6.49
C GLN A 58 10.45 -12.44 -5.72
N THR A 59 10.99 -13.51 -6.31
CA THR A 59 11.39 -14.72 -5.54
C THR A 59 12.87 -15.12 -5.74
N ARG A 60 13.67 -14.22 -6.33
CA ARG A 60 15.13 -14.40 -6.52
C ARG A 60 15.98 -13.28 -5.90
N GLY A 61 15.44 -12.59 -4.89
CA GLY A 61 16.14 -11.60 -4.07
C GLY A 61 16.37 -12.03 -2.61
N LEU A 62 16.11 -13.29 -2.26
CA LEU A 62 16.37 -13.86 -0.93
C LEU A 62 17.55 -14.81 -1.00
N LEU A 63 18.76 -14.25 -1.16
CA LEU A 63 20.09 -14.78 -0.82
C LEU A 63 21.10 -14.04 -1.72
N SER A 64 21.32 -12.76 -1.40
CA SER A 64 22.40 -11.95 -1.97
C SER A 64 23.21 -11.40 -0.80
N ASP A 65 24.06 -12.26 -0.24
CA ASP A 65 25.41 -12.03 0.31
C ASP A 65 25.78 -10.70 1.00
N ASP A 66 24.84 -10.02 1.65
CA ASP A 66 25.14 -8.93 2.60
C ASP A 66 24.24 -8.96 3.84
N ILE A 67 23.94 -10.17 4.32
CA ILE A 67 23.39 -10.37 5.67
C ILE A 67 24.58 -10.65 6.58
N THR A 68 25.10 -9.60 7.23
CA THR A 68 25.72 -9.81 8.54
C THR A 68 24.72 -10.64 9.36
N PRO A 69 25.12 -11.78 9.96
CA PRO A 69 24.17 -12.62 10.69
C PRO A 69 23.45 -11.73 11.70
N ILE A 70 22.12 -11.61 11.58
CA ILE A 70 21.32 -11.04 12.66
C ILE A 70 21.73 -11.90 13.87
N PRO A 71 22.32 -11.33 14.93
CA PRO A 71 22.80 -12.12 16.05
C PRO A 71 21.66 -13.03 16.49
N PHE A 72 21.95 -14.33 16.61
CA PHE A 72 20.97 -15.39 16.95
C PHE A 72 20.13 -15.04 18.19
N GLN A 73 20.64 -14.12 19.02
CA GLN A 73 20.00 -13.50 20.18
C GLN A 73 18.67 -12.77 19.88
N TYR A 74 18.41 -12.32 18.65
CA TYR A 74 17.21 -11.55 18.32
C TYR A 74 16.04 -12.40 17.77
N LYS A 75 16.28 -13.68 17.45
CA LYS A 75 15.24 -14.58 16.94
C LYS A 75 14.36 -15.06 18.10
N GLY A 76 13.06 -14.79 18.03
CA GLY A 76 12.08 -15.20 19.05
C GLY A 76 11.94 -14.23 20.23
N LEU A 77 12.50 -13.02 20.14
CA LEU A 77 12.29 -12.00 21.18
C LEU A 77 10.88 -11.40 21.14
N CYS A 78 10.35 -11.18 19.94
CA CYS A 78 8.99 -10.69 19.74
C CYS A 78 8.12 -11.80 19.16
N SER A 79 6.82 -11.74 19.48
CA SER A 79 5.80 -12.62 18.90
C SER A 79 5.69 -12.42 17.39
N ASP A 80 5.15 -13.42 16.68
CA ASP A 80 4.93 -13.32 15.23
C ASP A 80 4.05 -12.09 14.88
N GLY A 81 4.46 -11.36 13.83
CA GLY A 81 3.79 -10.11 13.41
C GLY A 81 4.28 -8.84 14.12
N TRP A 82 5.13 -8.96 15.14
CA TRP A 82 5.77 -7.82 15.80
C TRP A 82 7.13 -7.52 15.18
N VAL A 83 7.50 -6.24 15.16
CA VAL A 83 8.83 -5.80 14.73
C VAL A 83 9.67 -5.42 15.94
N LEU A 84 10.90 -5.92 16.00
CA LEU A 84 11.84 -5.59 17.06
C LEU A 84 12.65 -4.35 16.69
N TYR A 85 12.72 -3.39 17.61
CA TYR A 85 13.73 -2.34 17.58
C TYR A 85 14.32 -2.12 18.98
N LYS A 86 15.64 -2.27 19.08
CA LYS A 86 16.38 -2.32 20.34
C LYS A 86 15.79 -3.38 21.29
N ASN A 87 15.22 -2.96 22.43
CA ASN A 87 14.68 -3.86 23.46
C ASN A 87 13.13 -3.75 23.53
N THR A 88 12.51 -3.42 22.40
CA THR A 88 11.09 -3.12 22.33
C THR A 88 10.49 -3.75 21.07
N CYS A 89 9.36 -4.41 21.25
CA CYS A 89 8.54 -4.97 20.19
C CYS A 89 7.41 -4.00 19.84
N TYR A 90 7.15 -3.80 18.55
CA TYR A 90 6.06 -2.97 18.06
C TYR A 90 5.10 -3.77 17.19
N LEU A 91 3.80 -3.55 17.35
CA LEU A 91 2.76 -4.13 16.51
C LEU A 91 2.01 -3.02 15.79
N ILE A 92 2.01 -3.06 14.46
CA ILE A 92 1.21 -2.15 13.64
C ILE A 92 -0.16 -2.78 13.43
N VAL A 93 -1.17 -2.24 14.09
CA VAL A 93 -2.54 -2.75 14.00
C VAL A 93 -3.28 -1.97 12.93
N ASN A 94 -3.52 -2.64 11.80
CA ASN A 94 -4.19 -2.09 10.62
C ASN A 94 -5.73 -2.18 10.74
N VAL A 95 -6.26 -1.80 11.90
CA VAL A 95 -7.70 -1.77 12.18
C VAL A 95 -8.06 -0.38 12.67
N TYR A 96 -9.06 0.23 12.04
CA TYR A 96 -9.58 1.53 12.45
C TYR A 96 -10.23 1.44 13.84
N GLY A 97 -9.88 2.36 14.71
CA GLY A 97 -10.50 2.50 16.02
C GLY A 97 -10.28 3.87 16.64
N THR A 98 -11.12 4.20 17.63
CA THR A 98 -10.90 5.34 18.50
C THR A 98 -9.65 5.14 19.34
N TRP A 99 -9.15 6.21 19.97
CA TRP A 99 -7.96 6.09 20.81
C TRP A 99 -8.17 5.12 21.98
N GLU A 100 -9.34 5.14 22.62
CA GLU A 100 -9.66 4.23 23.73
C GLU A 100 -9.80 2.78 23.27
N LEU A 101 -10.41 2.52 22.10
CA LEU A 101 -10.47 1.18 21.53
C LEU A 101 -9.06 0.66 21.21
N SER A 102 -8.24 1.51 20.58
CA SER A 102 -6.86 1.18 20.23
C SER A 102 -6.01 0.86 21.46
N LYS A 103 -6.19 1.63 22.54
CA LYS A 103 -5.57 1.36 23.84
C LYS A 103 -5.99 -0.01 24.40
N SER A 104 -7.28 -0.34 24.34
CA SER A 104 -7.79 -1.65 24.78
C SER A 104 -7.19 -2.79 23.96
N LEU A 105 -7.13 -2.66 22.63
CA LEU A 105 -6.57 -3.68 21.75
C LEU A 105 -5.08 -3.92 22.03
N CYS A 106 -4.29 -2.87 22.26
CA CYS A 106 -2.90 -3.05 22.68
C CYS A 106 -2.80 -3.77 24.04
N HIS A 107 -3.68 -3.42 24.99
CA HIS A 107 -3.72 -4.09 26.28
C HIS A 107 -4.04 -5.58 26.16
N ASP A 108 -4.97 -5.97 25.28
CA ASP A 108 -5.32 -7.38 25.01
C ASP A 108 -4.13 -8.17 24.43
N HIS A 109 -3.17 -7.48 23.82
CA HIS A 109 -1.91 -8.03 23.36
C HIS A 109 -0.78 -8.01 24.43
N GLY A 110 -1.07 -7.60 25.67
CA GLY A 110 -0.05 -7.47 26.73
C GLY A 110 0.91 -6.29 26.51
N ALA A 111 0.46 -5.28 25.78
CA ALA A 111 1.20 -4.10 25.37
C ALA A 111 0.45 -2.81 25.74
N HIS A 112 1.02 -1.66 25.41
CA HIS A 112 0.30 -0.38 25.45
C HIS A 112 0.47 0.34 24.11
N LEU A 113 -0.30 1.41 23.88
CA LEU A 113 -0.04 2.29 22.72
C LEU A 113 1.39 2.85 22.81
N MET A 114 2.07 2.96 21.68
CA MET A 114 3.47 3.37 21.60
C MET A 114 3.75 4.69 22.34
N VAL A 115 4.85 4.73 23.08
CA VAL A 115 5.37 5.94 23.73
C VAL A 115 6.65 6.36 23.01
N VAL A 116 6.75 7.61 22.59
CA VAL A 116 7.91 8.08 21.83
C VAL A 116 9.01 8.51 22.79
N ASN A 117 10.10 7.75 22.83
CA ASN A 117 11.23 7.93 23.76
C ASN A 117 12.46 8.55 23.08
N SER A 118 12.62 8.39 21.77
CA SER A 118 13.76 8.96 21.04
C SER A 118 13.48 9.28 19.57
N GLU A 119 14.35 10.07 18.95
CA GLU A 119 14.26 10.42 17.53
C GLU A 119 14.52 9.19 16.65
N GLU A 120 15.47 8.33 17.04
CA GLU A 120 15.81 7.13 16.29
C GLU A 120 14.70 6.08 16.33
N GLU A 121 13.94 6.02 17.43
CA GLU A 121 12.71 5.22 17.52
C GLU A 121 11.66 5.72 16.52
N LEU A 122 11.45 7.03 16.46
CA LEU A 122 10.50 7.62 15.52
C LEU A 122 10.93 7.42 14.06
N GLU A 123 12.22 7.56 13.76
CA GLU A 123 12.78 7.24 12.45
C GLU A 123 12.56 5.78 12.08
N PHE A 124 12.79 4.84 13.01
CA PHE A 124 12.53 3.42 12.78
C PHE A 124 11.05 3.19 12.43
N ILE A 125 10.14 3.71 13.27
CA ILE A 125 8.70 3.56 13.06
C ILE A 125 8.25 4.16 11.71
N SER A 126 8.79 5.31 11.33
CA SER A 126 8.48 5.94 10.02
C SER A 126 8.82 5.07 8.81
N ARG A 127 9.71 4.07 8.95
CA ARG A 127 10.06 3.12 7.88
C ARG A 127 9.19 1.87 7.89
N VAL A 128 8.50 1.60 8.99
CA VAL A 128 7.67 0.41 9.19
C VAL A 128 6.21 0.68 8.84
N VAL A 129 5.72 1.89 9.14
CA VAL A 129 4.32 2.27 8.91
C VAL A 129 4.03 2.56 7.43
N GLN A 130 2.78 2.38 7.02
CA GLN A 130 2.32 2.75 5.68
C GLN A 130 2.12 4.27 5.58
N LYS A 131 2.20 4.82 4.36
CA LYS A 131 1.94 6.23 4.05
C LYS A 131 0.57 6.73 4.52
N SER A 132 -0.43 5.88 4.39
CA SER A 132 -1.80 6.14 4.79
C SER A 132 -2.39 4.80 5.20
N PRO A 133 -3.08 4.70 6.34
CA PRO A 133 -3.60 5.81 7.17
C PRO A 133 -2.59 6.31 8.22
N ASP A 134 -3.08 7.16 9.13
CA ASP A 134 -2.37 7.64 10.31
C ASP A 134 -2.52 6.67 11.50
N TYR A 135 -1.68 6.83 12.53
CA TYR A 135 -1.56 5.86 13.63
C TYR A 135 -1.65 6.48 15.02
N TRP A 136 -2.59 6.06 15.86
CA TRP A 136 -2.62 6.44 17.27
C TRP A 136 -1.37 6.00 18.01
N ILE A 137 -0.90 6.86 18.90
CA ILE A 137 0.13 6.59 19.90
C ILE A 137 -0.37 6.93 21.29
N GLY A 138 0.40 6.58 22.30
CA GLY A 138 -0.01 6.57 23.70
C GLY A 138 -0.07 7.92 24.40
N LEU A 139 -0.06 9.04 23.67
CA LEU A 139 -0.16 10.38 24.26
C LEU A 139 -1.57 10.94 24.14
N LYS A 140 -2.08 11.47 25.26
CA LYS A 140 -3.39 12.11 25.36
C LYS A 140 -3.30 13.39 26.19
N ARG A 141 -4.08 14.40 25.82
CA ARG A 141 -4.37 15.59 26.61
C ARG A 141 -5.79 15.53 27.13
N ASP A 142 -5.97 15.69 28.43
CA ASP A 142 -7.29 15.77 29.04
C ASP A 142 -7.97 17.13 28.82
N LYS A 143 -9.20 17.27 29.31
CA LYS A 143 -9.99 18.52 29.22
C LYS A 143 -9.42 19.66 30.07
N MET A 144 -8.53 19.37 31.01
CA MET A 144 -7.82 20.37 31.82
C MET A 144 -6.51 20.81 31.17
N GLY A 145 -6.16 20.25 30.00
CA GLY A 145 -4.95 20.58 29.27
C GLY A 145 -3.72 19.76 29.71
N GLN A 146 -3.89 18.73 30.53
CA GLN A 146 -2.78 17.92 31.03
C GLN A 146 -2.43 16.78 30.07
N TRP A 147 -1.16 16.68 29.72
CA TRP A 147 -0.62 15.62 28.88
C TRP A 147 -0.24 14.39 29.71
N SER A 148 -0.57 13.20 29.21
CA SER A 148 -0.21 11.93 29.86
C SER A 148 0.11 10.85 28.82
N TRP A 149 1.19 10.10 29.09
CA TRP A 149 1.51 8.87 28.38
C TRP A 149 0.78 7.68 29.02
N VAL A 150 0.32 6.73 28.20
CA VAL A 150 -0.40 5.52 28.66
C VAL A 150 0.40 4.65 29.62
N ASN A 151 1.72 4.70 29.58
CA ASN A 151 2.61 3.93 30.45
C ASN A 151 2.97 4.67 31.75
N GLY A 152 2.50 5.91 31.94
CA GLY A 152 2.78 6.73 33.10
C GLY A 152 4.10 7.50 33.06
N ASP A 153 4.87 7.43 31.96
CA ASP A 153 6.10 8.21 31.81
C ASP A 153 5.79 9.72 31.91
N ASN A 154 6.69 10.47 32.55
CA ASN A 154 6.51 11.90 32.72
C ASN A 154 6.68 12.61 31.38
N TYR A 155 5.57 13.16 30.87
CA TYR A 155 5.51 13.94 29.64
C TYR A 155 6.65 14.98 29.56
N HIS A 156 6.89 15.75 30.62
CA HIS A 156 7.91 16.81 30.62
C HIS A 156 9.36 16.31 30.51
N SER A 157 9.60 15.01 30.70
CA SER A 157 10.93 14.39 30.59
C SER A 157 11.14 13.61 29.28
N THR A 158 10.08 13.40 28.50
CA THR A 158 10.15 12.74 27.19
C THR A 158 10.33 13.77 26.06
N PRO A 159 11.08 13.46 25.00
CA PRO A 159 11.15 14.34 23.83
C PRO A 159 9.79 14.45 23.13
N HIS A 160 9.55 15.59 22.48
CA HIS A 160 8.32 15.84 21.75
C HIS A 160 8.63 16.18 20.29
N PHE A 161 8.07 15.38 19.38
CA PHE A 161 8.34 15.42 17.95
C PHE A 161 7.12 15.93 17.18
N TRP A 162 6.60 17.08 17.62
CA TRP A 162 5.49 17.79 16.98
C TRP A 162 5.84 18.15 15.53
N ASP A 163 4.89 17.93 14.63
CA ASP A 163 4.94 18.48 13.28
C ASP A 163 4.79 20.01 13.32
N GLU A 164 5.08 20.68 12.21
CA GLU A 164 4.97 22.12 12.10
C GLU A 164 3.56 22.60 12.46
N ASN A 165 3.49 23.60 13.34
CA ASN A 165 2.26 24.21 13.84
C ASN A 165 1.38 23.25 14.68
N LYS A 166 1.98 22.24 15.34
CA LYS A 166 1.31 21.34 16.28
C LYS A 166 1.79 21.52 17.73
N PRO A 167 0.93 21.22 18.73
CA PRO A 167 -0.49 20.86 18.61
C PRO A 167 -1.36 22.05 18.15
N ALA A 168 -2.44 21.77 17.41
CA ALA A 168 -3.31 22.79 16.82
C ALA A 168 -4.58 23.08 17.64
N HIS A 169 -5.12 22.09 18.34
CA HIS A 169 -6.26 22.23 19.23
C HIS A 169 -5.74 22.39 20.66
N TRP A 170 -6.25 23.35 21.43
CA TRP A 170 -5.76 23.69 22.78
C TRP A 170 -6.88 23.81 23.82
N ASP A 171 -8.13 23.80 23.39
CA ASP A 171 -9.34 24.03 24.20
C ASP A 171 -10.14 22.75 24.50
N THR A 172 -9.73 21.61 23.95
CA THR A 172 -10.47 20.34 24.02
C THR A 172 -9.56 19.18 24.43
N GLU A 173 -10.17 18.06 24.82
CA GLU A 173 -9.46 16.78 24.94
C GLU A 173 -8.90 16.39 23.57
N SER A 174 -7.65 15.95 23.52
CA SER A 174 -6.99 15.62 22.25
C SER A 174 -6.10 14.39 22.40
N CYS A 175 -6.12 13.52 21.40
CA CYS A 175 -5.30 12.33 21.34
C CYS A 175 -4.27 12.47 20.23
N ILE A 176 -3.11 11.83 20.40
CA ILE A 176 -1.98 12.04 19.50
C ILE A 176 -1.79 10.86 18.57
N TYR A 177 -1.57 11.18 17.30
CA TYR A 177 -1.24 10.21 16.27
C TYR A 177 0.06 10.59 15.56
N LEU A 178 0.68 9.60 14.95
CA LEU A 178 1.75 9.77 13.97
C LEU A 178 1.15 9.83 12.58
N LYS A 179 1.53 10.86 11.82
CA LYS A 179 1.14 10.98 10.42
C LYS A 179 1.87 9.93 9.58
N GLY A 180 1.15 9.20 8.74
CA GLY A 180 1.77 8.28 7.77
C GLY A 180 2.54 9.05 6.68
N SER A 181 3.69 8.52 6.22
CA SER A 181 4.46 9.09 5.10
C SER A 181 5.29 8.03 4.38
N ASP A 182 5.58 8.23 3.08
CA ASP A 182 6.55 7.43 2.32
C ASP A 182 8.01 7.84 2.62
N THR A 183 8.19 8.98 3.31
CA THR A 183 9.50 9.55 3.61
C THR A 183 9.77 9.46 5.10
N VAL A 184 11.04 9.23 5.45
CA VAL A 184 11.49 9.20 6.85
C VAL A 184 11.30 10.59 7.46
N HIS A 185 10.54 10.66 8.55
CA HIS A 185 10.18 11.91 9.21
C HIS A 185 10.43 11.80 10.71
N ARG A 186 11.03 12.86 11.27
CA ARG A 186 11.36 13.00 12.70
C ARG A 186 10.37 13.89 13.45
N LYS A 187 9.39 14.44 12.74
CA LYS A 187 8.34 15.31 13.27
C LYS A 187 7.01 14.82 12.72
N LEU A 188 6.37 13.93 13.48
CA LEU A 188 5.21 13.18 13.01
C LEU A 188 4.00 13.32 13.93
N MET A 189 4.16 13.93 15.11
CA MET A 189 3.10 13.99 16.11
C MET A 189 2.08 15.08 15.76
N HIS A 190 0.82 14.67 15.69
CA HIS A 190 -0.35 15.52 15.46
C HIS A 190 -1.42 15.21 16.49
N ASP A 191 -2.21 16.23 16.84
CA ASP A 191 -3.36 16.11 17.72
C ASP A 191 -4.68 16.00 16.92
N ALA A 192 -5.61 15.19 17.43
CA ALA A 192 -6.95 15.03 16.89
C ALA A 192 -7.98 14.71 17.99
N ASP A 193 -9.25 14.78 17.62
CA ASP A 193 -10.35 14.24 18.43
C ASP A 193 -10.12 12.75 18.72
N CYS A 194 -10.14 12.39 20.00
CA CYS A 194 -9.95 11.01 20.48
C CYS A 194 -11.00 10.01 19.95
N HIS A 195 -12.14 10.49 19.46
CA HIS A 195 -13.20 9.67 18.87
C HIS A 195 -13.02 9.46 17.36
N SER A 196 -12.04 10.10 16.73
CA SER A 196 -11.71 9.81 15.34
C SER A 196 -11.09 8.41 15.21
N GLU A 197 -11.30 7.78 14.06
CA GLU A 197 -10.81 6.42 13.82
C GLU A 197 -9.47 6.43 13.09
N ARG A 198 -8.49 5.69 13.60
CA ARG A 198 -7.15 5.53 13.00
C ARG A 198 -6.63 4.12 13.23
N TYR A 199 -5.58 3.75 12.50
CA TYR A 199 -4.76 2.60 12.89
C TYR A 199 -4.01 2.93 14.18
N HIS A 200 -3.29 1.97 14.75
CA HIS A 200 -2.55 2.21 15.98
C HIS A 200 -1.29 1.38 16.07
N ILE A 201 -0.36 1.85 16.90
CA ILE A 201 0.92 1.18 17.13
C ILE A 201 0.94 0.76 18.60
N CYS A 202 1.09 -0.54 18.84
CA CYS A 202 1.34 -1.07 20.17
C CYS A 202 2.84 -1.22 20.40
N GLU A 203 3.26 -1.06 21.64
CA GLU A 203 4.64 -1.18 22.11
C GLU A 203 4.67 -2.10 23.34
N GLN A 204 5.64 -3.03 23.34
CA GLN A 204 5.94 -3.88 24.48
C GLN A 204 7.47 -3.92 24.69
N LYS A 205 7.93 -3.49 25.87
CA LYS A 205 9.34 -3.61 26.25
C LYS A 205 9.64 -5.06 26.65
N LEU A 206 10.76 -5.60 26.18
CA LEU A 206 11.24 -6.90 26.61
C LEU A 206 11.66 -6.82 28.08
N GLU A 207 11.13 -7.70 28.93
CA GLU A 207 11.55 -7.77 30.32
C GLU A 207 13.03 -8.13 30.43
N LYS A 208 13.75 -7.44 31.31
CA LYS A 208 15.14 -7.80 31.62
C LYS A 208 15.15 -9.05 32.50
N GLY A 209 15.32 -10.24 31.90
CA GLY A 209 15.81 -11.41 32.65
C GLY A 209 15.15 -12.78 32.43
N THR A 210 15.08 -13.28 31.20
CA THR A 210 15.10 -14.73 30.95
C THR A 210 16.07 -15.05 29.82
N TRP A 211 17.37 -14.89 30.10
CA TRP A 211 18.48 -15.50 29.36
C TRP A 211 19.45 -16.10 30.36
#